data_AF-A0A4V1T0L2-F1
#
_entry.id   AF-A0A4V1T0L2-F1
#
_cell.length_a   1.000
_cell.length_b   1.000
_cell.length_c   1.000
_cell.angle_alpha   90.00
_cell.angle_beta   90.00
_cell.angle_gamma   90.00
#
_symmetry.space_group_name_H-M   'P 1'
#
loop_
_entity.id
_entity.type
_entity.pdbx_description
1 polymer ?
#
loop_
_entity_poly.entity_id
_entity_poly.type
_entity_poly.pdbx_seq_one_letter_code
_entity_poly.pdbx_strand_id
1 'polypeptide(L)'
;FADSTLLFEKQSRNTIGNIRFSKAILDAEHLPPPYLLVTSAFHMRRALLICKKAGLQVTPFPCDLSPAANQVSFDQLFPSADALSGWNGYLKEFVGYIVTSFKH
;
A
#
# COMPACT_ATOMS: atom_id res chain seq x y z
N PHE A 1 -12.77 19.77 -6.70
CA PHE A 1 -11.34 19.50 -6.79
C PHE A 1 -10.87 19.94 -8.17
N ALA A 2 -9.73 20.63 -8.30
CA ALA A 2 -9.18 20.92 -9.62
C ALA A 2 -8.75 19.60 -10.28
N ASP A 3 -9.02 19.41 -11.58
CA ASP A 3 -8.70 18.16 -12.32
C ASP A 3 -7.23 17.74 -12.19
N SER A 4 -6.31 18.68 -11.92
CA SER A 4 -4.89 18.44 -11.67
C SER A 4 -4.57 17.68 -10.37
N THR A 5 -5.57 17.44 -9.50
CA THR A 5 -5.35 16.78 -8.19
C THR A 5 -5.46 15.26 -8.28
N LEU A 6 -6.07 14.73 -9.35
CA LEU A 6 -6.37 13.31 -9.49
C LEU A 6 -5.76 12.76 -10.79
N LEU A 7 -4.76 11.90 -10.63
CA LEU A 7 -4.12 11.18 -11.72
C LEU A 7 -4.64 9.73 -11.73
N PHE A 8 -5.07 9.25 -12.89
CA PHE A 8 -5.65 7.91 -13.03
C PHE A 8 -4.76 7.02 -13.90
N GLU A 9 -4.38 5.88 -13.34
CA GLU A 9 -3.74 4.79 -14.08
C GLU A 9 -4.83 3.78 -14.52
N LYS A 10 -5.00 3.58 -15.84
CA LYS A 10 -6.12 2.78 -16.41
C LYS A 10 -5.67 1.57 -17.25
N GLN A 11 -4.37 1.34 -17.39
CA GLN A 11 -3.80 0.34 -18.29
C GLN A 11 -3.50 -0.99 -17.58
N SER A 12 -3.30 -0.97 -16.26
CA SER A 12 -2.95 -2.16 -15.52
C SER A 12 -4.08 -3.20 -15.47
N ARG A 13 -3.68 -4.47 -15.51
CA ARG A 13 -4.57 -5.64 -15.35
C ARG A 13 -4.28 -6.43 -14.08
N ASN A 14 -3.24 -6.04 -13.35
CA ASN A 14 -2.79 -6.68 -12.12
C ASN A 14 -2.00 -5.67 -11.25
N THR A 15 -1.78 -6.03 -10.00
CA THR A 15 -1.11 -5.17 -9.00
C THR A 15 0.32 -4.80 -9.38
N ILE A 16 1.03 -5.68 -10.10
CA ILE A 16 2.41 -5.42 -10.55
C ILE A 16 2.41 -4.30 -11.60
N GLY A 17 1.54 -4.41 -12.61
CA GLY A 17 1.36 -3.40 -13.64
C GLY A 17 0.91 -2.07 -13.03
N ASN A 18 -0.02 -2.11 -12.09
CA ASN A 18 -0.54 -0.90 -11.45
C ASN A 18 0.58 -0.11 -10.77
N ILE A 19 1.38 -0.74 -9.90
CA ILE A 19 2.50 -0.07 -9.22
C ILE A 19 3.55 0.46 -10.22
N ARG A 20 3.86 -0.32 -11.27
CA ARG A 20 4.83 0.10 -12.28
C ARG A 20 4.35 1.32 -13.09
N PHE A 21 3.08 1.33 -13.50
CA PHE A 21 2.53 2.43 -14.27
C PHE A 21 2.27 3.67 -13.41
N SER A 22 1.85 3.50 -12.15
CA SER A 22 1.77 4.60 -11.19
C SER A 22 3.13 5.25 -10.95
N LYS A 23 4.21 4.46 -10.83
CA LYS A 23 5.57 5.02 -10.75
C LYS A 23 5.92 5.84 -11.99
N ALA A 24 5.61 5.34 -13.19
CA ALA A 24 5.87 6.08 -14.43
C ALA A 24 5.10 7.41 -14.50
N ILE A 25 3.87 7.44 -13.99
CA ILE A 25 3.09 8.68 -13.88
C ILE A 25 3.74 9.65 -12.88
N LEU A 26 4.17 9.17 -11.71
CA LEU A 26 4.87 10.00 -10.72
C LEU A 26 6.15 10.61 -11.30
N ASP A 27 6.93 9.81 -12.04
CA ASP A 27 8.17 10.26 -12.69
C ASP A 27 7.88 11.29 -13.80
N ALA A 28 6.84 11.07 -14.63
CA ALA A 28 6.48 11.98 -15.72
C ALA A 28 5.94 13.33 -15.23
N GLU A 29 5.13 13.30 -14.17
CA GLU A 29 4.56 14.49 -13.53
C GLU A 29 5.53 15.16 -12.54
N HIS A 30 6.76 14.63 -12.40
CA HIS A 30 7.78 15.14 -11.48
C HIS A 30 7.28 15.29 -10.03
N LEU A 31 6.41 14.38 -9.58
CA LEU A 31 5.84 14.40 -8.24
C LEU A 31 6.84 13.75 -7.27
N PRO A 32 7.45 14.51 -6.34
CA PRO A 32 8.46 13.96 -5.44
C PRO A 32 7.81 13.21 -4.25
N PRO A 33 8.56 12.33 -3.57
CA PRO A 33 8.12 11.73 -2.31
C PRO A 33 7.91 12.79 -1.21
N PRO A 34 7.17 12.49 -0.14
CA PRO A 34 6.71 11.16 0.28
C PRO A 34 5.44 10.67 -0.43
N TYR A 35 5.37 9.36 -0.70
CA TYR A 35 4.18 8.70 -1.25
C TYR A 35 3.46 7.88 -0.19
N LEU A 36 2.12 7.92 -0.22
CA LEU A 36 1.27 7.09 0.63
C LEU A 36 0.67 5.95 -0.20
N LEU A 37 0.84 4.71 0.23
CA LEU A 37 0.22 3.54 -0.38
C LEU A 37 -1.05 3.18 0.40
N VAL A 38 -2.20 3.43 -0.22
CA VAL A 38 -3.51 3.14 0.35
C VAL A 38 -4.07 1.87 -0.29
N THR A 39 -4.29 0.82 0.51
CA THR A 39 -4.92 -0.44 0.07
C THR A 39 -5.43 -1.22 1.27
N SER A 40 -6.14 -2.34 1.08
CA SER A 40 -6.60 -3.15 2.20
C SER A 40 -5.43 -3.74 3.01
N ALA A 41 -5.60 -3.91 4.32
CA ALA A 41 -4.57 -4.52 5.19
C ALA A 41 -4.09 -5.88 4.66
N PHE A 42 -5.01 -6.68 4.12
CA PHE A 42 -4.73 -7.98 3.49
C PHE A 42 -3.80 -7.86 2.26
N HIS A 43 -4.00 -6.85 1.41
CA HIS A 43 -3.17 -6.66 0.22
C HIS A 43 -1.88 -5.89 0.47
N MET A 44 -1.75 -5.24 1.64
CA MET A 44 -0.64 -4.35 1.96
C MET A 44 0.72 -5.05 1.82
N ARG A 45 0.90 -6.26 2.35
CA ARG A 45 2.18 -7.00 2.25
C ARG A 45 2.60 -7.21 0.80
N ARG A 46 1.67 -7.70 -0.04
CA ARG A 46 1.93 -7.96 -1.46
C ARG A 46 2.27 -6.66 -2.19
N ALA A 47 1.52 -5.59 -1.92
CA ALA A 47 1.74 -4.29 -2.54
C ALA A 47 3.11 -3.70 -2.14
N LEU A 48 3.48 -3.74 -0.86
CA LEU A 48 4.80 -3.29 -0.38
C LEU A 48 5.96 -4.07 -1.02
N LEU A 49 5.83 -5.40 -1.16
CA LEU A 49 6.84 -6.22 -1.84
C LEU A 49 7.01 -5.82 -3.31
N ILE A 50 5.90 -5.53 -4.00
CA ILE A 50 5.92 -5.09 -5.39
C ILE A 50 6.52 -3.68 -5.49
N CYS A 51 6.14 -2.74 -4.61
CA CYS A 51 6.74 -1.40 -4.54
C CYS A 51 8.25 -1.47 -4.33
N LYS A 52 8.71 -2.31 -3.38
CA LYS A 52 10.14 -2.54 -3.13
C LYS A 52 10.86 -3.08 -4.37
N LYS A 53 10.28 -4.08 -5.05
CA LYS A 53 10.84 -4.62 -6.31
C LYS A 53 10.87 -3.59 -7.44
N ALA A 54 9.92 -2.65 -7.46
CA ALA A 54 9.85 -1.56 -8.43
C ALA A 54 10.71 -0.34 -8.06
N GLY A 55 11.41 -0.36 -6.91
CA GLY A 55 12.17 0.78 -6.41
C GLY A 55 11.31 1.98 -6.00
N LEU A 56 10.01 1.78 -5.77
CA LEU A 56 9.08 2.82 -5.34
C LEU A 56 9.00 2.84 -3.81
N GLN A 57 9.51 3.89 -3.19
CA GLN A 57 9.46 4.07 -1.74
C GLN A 57 8.10 4.64 -1.33
N VAL A 58 7.35 3.89 -0.54
CA VAL A 58 6.00 4.28 -0.11
C VAL A 58 5.83 4.09 1.39
N THR A 59 5.00 4.92 1.98
CA THR A 59 4.51 4.79 3.34
C THR A 59 3.20 4.02 3.32
N PRO A 60 3.07 2.89 4.02
CA PRO A 60 1.83 2.11 4.02
C PRO A 60 0.72 2.80 4.83
N PHE A 61 -0.49 2.81 4.28
CA PHE A 61 -1.70 3.27 4.94
C PHE A 61 -2.84 2.27 4.69
N PRO A 62 -2.93 1.19 5.48
CA PRO A 62 -3.93 0.15 5.28
C PRO A 62 -5.33 0.68 5.59
N CYS A 63 -6.25 0.47 4.66
CA CYS A 63 -7.68 0.62 4.90
C CYS A 63 -8.26 -0.74 5.31
N ASP A 64 -9.34 -0.71 6.10
CA ASP A 64 -10.12 -1.88 6.47
C ASP A 64 -9.34 -2.93 7.31
N LEU A 65 -9.13 -2.61 8.58
CA LEU A 65 -8.53 -3.49 9.60
C LEU A 65 -9.51 -4.57 10.12
N SER A 66 -10.60 -4.83 9.39
CA SER A 66 -11.68 -5.69 9.87
C SER A 66 -11.20 -7.13 10.07
N PRO A 67 -11.48 -7.78 11.23
CA PRO A 67 -11.04 -9.14 11.52
C PRO A 67 -11.47 -10.20 10.50
N ALA A 68 -12.55 -9.93 9.75
CA ALA A 68 -13.07 -10.81 8.71
C ALA A 68 -12.17 -10.91 7.47
N ALA A 69 -11.30 -9.92 7.21
CA ALA A 69 -10.35 -9.95 6.10
C ALA A 69 -9.27 -11.05 6.25
N ASN A 70 -9.13 -11.62 7.45
CA ASN A 70 -8.27 -12.78 7.73
C ASN A 70 -8.89 -14.13 7.34
N GLN A 71 -10.09 -14.19 6.76
CA GLN A 71 -10.76 -15.46 6.42
C GLN A 71 -10.51 -15.94 4.98
N VAL A 72 -9.73 -15.21 4.18
CA VAL A 72 -9.39 -15.64 2.81
C VAL A 72 -8.12 -16.48 2.86
N SER A 73 -8.25 -17.78 2.59
CA SER A 73 -7.19 -18.81 2.69
C SER A 73 -5.80 -18.31 2.29
N PHE A 74 -4.93 -18.24 3.30
CA PHE A 74 -3.54 -17.80 3.21
C PHE A 74 -2.64 -18.73 2.38
N ASP A 75 -3.06 -19.99 2.17
CA ASP A 75 -2.24 -21.01 1.52
C ASP A 75 -2.05 -20.81 0.00
N GLN A 76 -2.85 -19.94 -0.64
CA GLN A 76 -2.74 -19.69 -2.09
C GLN A 76 -1.82 -18.51 -2.46
N LEU A 77 -1.35 -17.71 -1.50
CA LEU A 77 -0.73 -16.41 -1.79
C LEU A 77 0.68 -16.15 -1.20
N PHE A 78 1.34 -17.08 -0.47
CA PHE A 78 2.79 -17.14 -0.05
C PHE A 78 2.99 -17.50 1.45
N PRO A 79 4.17 -18.06 1.85
CA PRO A 79 4.32 -18.88 3.05
C PRO A 79 4.46 -18.09 4.36
N SER A 80 4.13 -18.81 5.43
CA SER A 80 4.16 -18.53 6.87
C SER A 80 3.29 -17.37 7.38
N ALA A 81 2.25 -17.74 8.14
CA ALA A 81 1.31 -16.85 8.82
C ALA A 81 1.96 -15.95 9.89
N ASP A 82 3.07 -16.39 10.49
CA ASP A 82 3.74 -15.68 11.58
C ASP A 82 4.41 -14.37 11.17
N ALA A 83 4.87 -14.27 9.92
CA ALA A 83 5.44 -13.02 9.40
C ALA A 83 4.37 -11.95 9.12
N LEU A 84 3.12 -12.35 8.87
CA LEU A 84 2.02 -11.42 8.61
C LEU A 84 1.47 -10.80 9.89
N SER A 85 1.36 -11.58 10.96
CA SER A 85 0.84 -11.10 12.25
C SER A 85 1.70 -9.98 12.84
N GLY A 86 3.03 -10.13 12.80
CA GLY A 86 3.96 -9.09 13.28
C GLY A 86 3.89 -7.79 12.46
N TRP A 87 3.75 -7.88 11.14
CA TRP A 87 3.62 -6.69 10.28
C TRP A 87 2.28 -5.99 10.44
N ASN A 88 1.19 -6.71 10.70
CA ASN A 88 -0.11 -6.10 10.97
C ASN A 88 -0.08 -5.29 12.28
N GLY A 89 0.58 -5.82 13.32
CA GLY A 89 0.84 -5.09 14.56
C GLY A 89 1.67 -3.81 14.31
N TYR A 90 2.79 -3.94 13.62
CA TYR A 90 3.66 -2.81 13.26
C TYR A 90 2.91 -1.73 12.46
N LEU A 91 2.12 -2.12 11.45
CA LEU A 91 1.34 -1.19 10.64
C LEU A 91 0.29 -0.44 11.48
N LYS A 92 -0.38 -1.16 12.39
CA LYS A 92 -1.38 -0.56 13.28
C LYS A 92 -0.75 0.46 14.23
N GLU A 93 0.41 0.14 14.79
CA GLU A 93 1.18 1.06 15.64
C GLU A 93 1.70 2.26 14.86
N PHE A 94 2.20 2.05 13.64
CA PHE A 94 2.67 3.12 12.76
C PHE A 94 1.55 4.09 12.37
N VAL A 95 0.39 3.58 11.92
CA VAL A 95 -0.78 4.41 11.62
C VAL A 95 -1.26 5.15 12.87
N GLY A 96 -1.31 4.47 14.02
CA GLY A 96 -1.64 5.07 15.31
C GLY A 96 -0.71 6.23 15.66
N TYR A 97 0.60 6.04 15.48
CA TYR A 97 1.62 7.06 15.68
C TYR A 97 1.42 8.27 14.76
N ILE A 98 1.19 8.03 13.46
CA ILE A 98 0.97 9.10 12.47
C ILE A 98 -0.29 9.90 12.79
N VAL A 99 -1.42 9.23 13.04
CA VAL A 99 -2.69 9.90 13.38
C VAL A 99 -2.57 10.73 14.66
N THR A 100 -1.82 10.22 15.64
CA THR A 100 -1.56 10.94 16.90
C THR A 100 -0.65 12.14 16.67
N SER A 101 0.33 12.01 15.78
CA SER A 101 1.29 13.08 15.44
C SER A 101 0.65 14.23 14.66
N PHE A 102 -0.43 14.01 13.92
CA PHE A 102 -1.20 15.06 13.22
C PHE A 102 -2.26 15.76 14.09
N LYS A 103 -2.44 15.34 15.36
CA LYS A 103 -3.41 15.93 16.30
C LYS A 103 -2.84 17.07 17.16
N HIS A 104 -1.82 17.78 16.67
CA HIS A 104 -1.26 18.99 17.26
C HIS A 104 -1.21 20.13 16.25
#